data_AF-A0A382HGQ9-F1
#
_entry.id   AF-A0A382HGQ9-F1
#
_cell.length_a   1.000
_cell.length_b   1.000
_cell.length_c   1.000
_cell.angle_alpha   90.00
_cell.angle_beta   90.00
_cell.angle_gamma   90.00
#
_symmetry.space_group_name_H-M   'P 1'
#
loop_
_entity.id
_entity.type
_entity.pdbx_description
1 polymer ?
#
loop_
_entity_poly.entity_id
_entity_poly.type
_entity_poly.pdbx_seq_one_letter_code
_entity_poly.pdbx_strand_id
1 'polypeptide(L)'
;MPRPTIDLKTIFGALFSAAALALLSPGTAVAQEGGEVTFSRDIAPILQRSCQHCHNLNGGAPMPLVTYDNVRPYASIMARRTGIRDRMGAMPPW
;
A
#
# COMPACT_ATOMS: atom_id res chain seq x y z
N MET A 1 11.91 -61.64 -5.44
CA MET A 1 11.86 -60.26 -6.00
C MET A 1 11.66 -59.27 -4.86
N PRO A 2 12.69 -58.52 -4.42
CA PRO A 2 12.49 -57.46 -3.43
C PRO A 2 11.87 -56.23 -4.11
N ARG A 3 10.79 -55.68 -3.53
CA ARG A 3 10.20 -54.40 -3.94
C ARG A 3 11.11 -53.27 -3.46
N PRO A 4 11.44 -52.25 -4.28
CA PRO A 4 12.21 -51.11 -3.80
C PRO A 4 11.34 -50.31 -2.83
N THR A 5 11.69 -50.35 -1.53
CA THR A 5 11.10 -49.48 -0.51
C THR A 5 11.78 -48.12 -0.62
N ILE A 6 11.16 -47.20 -1.36
CA ILE A 6 11.59 -45.81 -1.38
C ILE A 6 11.27 -45.23 0.01
N ASP A 7 12.32 -45.05 0.81
CA ASP A 7 12.23 -44.54 2.18
C ASP A 7 11.56 -43.15 2.20
N LEU A 8 10.61 -42.95 3.13
CA LEU A 8 9.90 -41.68 3.33
C LEU A 8 10.89 -40.53 3.58
N LYS A 9 12.04 -40.83 4.15
CA LYS A 9 13.15 -39.89 4.37
C LYS A 9 13.75 -39.38 3.05
N THR A 10 13.75 -40.21 2.01
CA THR A 10 14.18 -39.84 0.64
C THR A 10 13.16 -38.92 -0.03
N ILE A 11 11.86 -39.12 0.25
CA ILE A 11 10.77 -38.27 -0.26
C ILE A 11 10.83 -36.89 0.40
N PHE A 12 11.00 -36.83 1.73
CA PHE A 12 11.14 -35.56 2.46
C PHE A 12 12.42 -34.80 2.07
N GLY A 13 13.55 -35.50 1.86
CA GLY A 13 14.80 -34.87 1.41
C GLY A 13 14.72 -34.28 0.01
N ALA A 14 14.02 -34.95 -0.91
CA ALA A 14 13.79 -34.45 -2.27
C ALA A 14 12.87 -33.20 -2.28
N LEU A 15 11.82 -33.20 -1.46
CA LEU A 15 10.92 -32.05 -1.28
C LEU A 15 11.64 -30.83 -0.68
N PHE A 16 12.53 -31.05 0.29
CA PHE A 16 13.30 -29.96 0.92
C PHE A 16 14.29 -29.33 -0.06
N SER A 17 14.92 -30.14 -0.91
CA SER A 17 15.87 -29.66 -1.93
C SER A 17 15.19 -28.88 -3.05
N ALA A 18 13.98 -29.29 -3.46
CA ALA A 18 13.20 -28.57 -4.47
C ALA A 18 12.72 -27.19 -3.98
N ALA A 19 12.35 -27.08 -2.71
CA ALA A 19 11.97 -25.81 -2.09
C ALA A 19 13.15 -24.82 -1.98
N ALA A 20 14.36 -25.32 -1.73
CA ALA A 20 15.57 -24.50 -1.67
C ALA A 20 15.94 -23.89 -3.04
N LEU A 21 15.67 -24.59 -4.14
CA LEU A 21 15.94 -24.09 -5.49
C LEU A 21 14.98 -22.97 -5.93
N ALA A 22 13.73 -22.99 -5.46
CA ALA A 22 12.74 -21.96 -5.78
C ALA A 22 13.10 -20.58 -5.17
N LEU A 23 13.85 -20.57 -4.05
CA LEU A 23 14.29 -19.34 -3.37
C LEU A 23 15.45 -18.64 -4.07
N LEU A 24 16.11 -19.29 -5.04
CA LEU A 24 17.22 -18.71 -5.81
C LEU A 24 16.78 -18.06 -7.13
N SER A 25 15.47 -18.04 -7.43
CA SER A 25 14.98 -17.32 -8.61
C SER A 25 15.13 -15.81 -8.41
N PRO A 26 15.94 -15.11 -9.22
CA PRO A 26 15.97 -13.65 -9.19
C PRO A 26 14.57 -13.14 -9.58
N GLY A 27 13.89 -12.49 -8.65
CA GLY A 27 12.62 -11.84 -8.93
C GLY A 27 12.80 -10.78 -10.01
N THR A 28 11.92 -10.77 -11.01
CA THR A 28 11.88 -9.68 -11.98
C THR A 28 11.40 -8.41 -11.25
N ALA A 29 12.31 -7.45 -11.09
CA ALA A 29 11.93 -6.12 -10.63
C ALA A 29 11.15 -5.44 -11.75
N VAL A 30 9.82 -5.40 -11.62
CA VAL A 30 8.97 -4.63 -12.53
C VAL A 30 9.15 -3.16 -12.14
N ALA A 31 9.73 -2.37 -13.05
CA ALA A 31 9.76 -0.93 -12.87
C ALA A 31 8.31 -0.42 -12.85
N GLN A 32 7.90 0.24 -11.78
CA GLN A 32 6.60 0.89 -11.75
C GLN A 32 6.67 2.05 -12.74
N GLU A 33 6.04 1.92 -13.91
CA GLU A 33 5.80 3.03 -14.84
C GLU A 33 4.83 4.03 -14.19
N GLY A 34 5.32 4.75 -13.17
CA GLY A 34 4.63 5.88 -12.60
C GLY A 34 4.91 7.08 -13.49
N GLY A 35 3.99 7.37 -14.41
CA GLY A 35 3.99 8.67 -15.09
C GLY A 35 4.05 9.82 -14.05
N GLU A 36 4.57 10.97 -14.46
CA GLU A 36 4.76 12.11 -13.55
C GLU A 36 3.48 12.45 -12.79
N VAL A 37 3.50 12.35 -11.46
CA VAL A 37 2.33 12.63 -10.61
C VAL A 37 2.14 14.13 -10.50
N THR A 38 0.96 14.61 -10.90
CA THR A 38 0.61 16.03 -10.85
C THR A 38 -0.57 16.28 -9.91
N PHE A 39 -0.59 17.46 -9.29
CA PHE A 39 -1.67 17.81 -8.37
C PHE A 39 -3.05 17.75 -9.04
N SER A 40 -3.20 18.41 -10.18
CA SER A 40 -4.50 18.53 -10.84
C SER A 40 -5.05 17.20 -11.37
N ARG A 41 -4.20 16.35 -11.95
CA ARG A 41 -4.64 15.08 -12.55
C ARG A 41 -4.83 13.98 -11.50
N ASP A 42 -3.89 13.86 -10.58
CA ASP A 42 -3.77 12.65 -9.75
C ASP A 42 -4.22 12.89 -8.31
N ILE A 43 -3.98 14.07 -7.74
CA ILE A 43 -4.21 14.35 -6.32
C ILE A 43 -5.57 15.01 -6.08
N ALA A 44 -5.90 16.06 -6.84
CA ALA A 44 -7.12 16.85 -6.65
C ALA A 44 -8.40 15.98 -6.71
N PRO A 45 -8.55 15.00 -7.62
CA PRO A 45 -9.71 14.11 -7.62
C PRO A 45 -9.81 13.21 -6.39
N ILE A 46 -8.70 12.90 -5.71
CA ILE A 46 -8.69 12.15 -4.44
C ILE A 46 -9.23 13.03 -3.31
N LEU A 47 -8.75 14.26 -3.24
CA LEU A 47 -9.17 15.19 -2.21
C LEU A 47 -10.64 15.56 -2.37
N GLN A 48 -11.09 15.83 -3.59
CA GLN A 48 -12.48 16.14 -3.90
C GLN A 48 -13.44 15.06 -3.43
N ARG A 49 -13.16 13.78 -3.76
CA ARG A 49 -14.07 12.67 -3.43
C ARG A 49 -14.00 12.20 -1.98
N SER A 50 -12.86 12.33 -1.31
CA SER A 50 -12.63 11.69 0.01
C SER A 50 -12.38 12.65 1.16
N CYS A 51 -11.95 13.89 0.89
CA CYS A 51 -11.50 14.80 1.94
C CYS A 51 -12.33 16.09 1.99
N GLN A 52 -12.66 16.65 0.82
CA GLN A 52 -13.26 17.98 0.70
C GLN A 52 -14.71 18.03 1.15
N HIS A 53 -15.38 16.91 1.44
CA HIS A 53 -16.66 16.95 2.14
C HIS A 53 -16.54 17.68 3.49
N CYS A 54 -15.47 17.42 4.24
CA CYS A 54 -15.17 18.11 5.50
C CYS A 54 -14.12 19.21 5.35
N HIS A 55 -13.13 19.01 4.47
CA HIS A 55 -12.01 19.92 4.25
C HIS A 55 -12.27 20.91 3.10
N ASN A 56 -13.40 21.58 3.11
CA ASN A 56 -13.69 22.73 2.25
C ASN A 56 -13.86 24.00 3.10
N LEU A 57 -13.99 25.16 2.46
CA LEU A 57 -14.11 26.45 3.15
C LEU A 57 -15.34 26.56 4.07
N ASN A 58 -16.40 25.83 3.75
CA ASN A 58 -17.65 25.78 4.51
C ASN A 58 -17.79 24.47 5.31
N GLY A 59 -16.74 23.64 5.34
CA GLY A 59 -16.73 22.34 5.98
C GLY A 59 -16.30 22.42 7.45
N GLY A 60 -16.53 21.33 8.19
CA GLY A 60 -16.23 21.27 9.63
C GLY A 60 -14.76 21.04 9.99
N ALA A 61 -13.87 20.91 9.00
CA ALA A 61 -12.45 20.68 9.26
C ALA A 61 -11.65 22.00 9.32
N PRO A 62 -10.60 22.08 10.17
CA PRO A 62 -9.90 23.34 10.42
C PRO A 62 -8.98 23.82 9.29
N MET A 63 -8.77 23.02 8.24
CA MET A 63 -7.96 23.39 7.08
C MET A 63 -8.64 23.00 5.76
N PRO A 64 -8.74 23.93 4.79
CA PRO A 64 -9.36 23.66 3.50
C PRO A 64 -8.39 22.97 2.54
N LEU A 65 -8.72 21.78 2.04
CA LEU A 65 -7.88 21.00 1.11
C LEU A 65 -8.33 21.19 -0.35
N VAL A 66 -8.59 22.44 -0.75
CA VAL A 66 -9.24 22.81 -2.02
C VAL A 66 -8.27 23.32 -3.09
N THR A 67 -7.12 23.86 -2.70
CA THR A 67 -6.06 24.33 -3.61
C THR A 67 -4.73 23.66 -3.31
N TYR A 68 -3.81 23.66 -4.27
CA TYR A 68 -2.45 23.13 -4.08
C TYR A 68 -1.73 23.78 -2.90
N ASP A 69 -1.78 25.11 -2.81
CA ASP A 69 -1.09 25.87 -1.78
C ASP A 69 -1.59 25.55 -0.37
N ASN A 70 -2.90 25.28 -0.23
CA ASN A 70 -3.46 24.89 1.04
C ASN A 70 -3.14 23.44 1.40
N VAL A 71 -3.00 22.53 0.42
CA VAL A 71 -2.75 21.10 0.66
C VAL A 71 -1.28 20.82 0.93
N ARG A 72 -0.37 21.44 0.16
CA ARG A 72 1.07 21.15 0.17
C ARG A 72 1.70 21.12 1.57
N PRO A 73 1.41 22.07 2.48
CA PRO A 73 2.00 22.07 3.83
C PRO A 73 1.60 20.85 4.68
N TYR A 74 0.44 20.24 4.40
CA TYR A 74 -0.11 19.15 5.20
C TYR A 74 0.15 17.76 4.62
N ALA A 75 0.80 17.63 3.46
CA ALA A 75 0.95 16.36 2.75
C ALA A 75 1.53 15.23 3.63
N SER A 76 2.56 15.51 4.42
CA SER A 76 3.17 14.52 5.34
C SER A 76 2.23 14.12 6.47
N ILE A 77 1.50 15.08 7.03
CA ILE A 77 0.53 14.85 8.11
C ILE A 77 -0.68 14.07 7.59
N MET A 78 -1.15 14.38 6.38
CA MET A 78 -2.23 13.66 5.71
C MET A 78 -1.87 12.18 5.60
N ALA A 79 -0.70 11.85 5.03
CA ALA A 79 -0.22 10.47 4.92
C ALA A 79 -0.18 9.77 6.29
N ARG A 80 0.37 10.44 7.31
CA ARG A 80 0.43 9.89 8.67
C ARG A 80 -0.96 9.66 9.26
N ARG A 81 -1.88 10.60 9.11
CA ARG A 81 -3.23 10.53 9.68
C ARG A 81 -4.08 9.47 8.99
N THR A 82 -4.02 9.38 7.66
CA THR A 82 -4.74 8.33 6.90
C THR A 82 -4.15 6.94 7.11
N GLY A 83 -2.89 6.86 7.54
CA GLY A 83 -2.25 5.59 7.93
C GLY A 83 -2.75 5.04 9.27
N ILE A 84 -3.34 5.87 10.13
CA ILE A 84 -3.93 5.45 11.40
C ILE A 84 -5.35 4.97 11.12
N ARG A 85 -5.53 3.65 11.05
CA ARG A 85 -6.82 3.00 10.73
C ARG A 85 -7.46 2.29 11.93
N ASP A 86 -6.73 2.18 13.02
CA ASP A 86 -7.03 1.37 14.20
C ASP A 86 -7.41 2.23 15.43
N ARG A 87 -7.45 3.56 15.28
CA ARG A 87 -7.70 4.50 16.38
C ARG A 87 -8.71 5.55 16.00
N MET A 88 -9.73 5.68 16.85
CA MET A 88 -10.74 6.73 16.74
C MET A 88 -10.10 8.13 16.81
N GLY A 89 -10.59 9.05 15.98
CA GLY A 89 -10.19 10.46 16.02
C GLY A 89 -8.95 10.82 15.18
N ALA A 90 -8.49 9.93 14.30
CA ALA A 90 -7.48 10.29 13.30
C ALA A 90 -8.01 11.23 12.21
N MET A 91 -9.25 11.02 11.74
CA MET A 91 -10.10 11.91 10.93
C MET A 91 -11.59 11.57 11.20
N PRO A 92 -12.56 12.50 11.06
CA PRO A 92 -13.87 12.37 11.72
C PRO A 92 -14.91 11.53 10.96
N PRO A 93 -15.90 10.92 11.65
CA PRO A 93 -15.82 10.22 12.92
C PRO A 93 -15.93 8.71 12.69
N TRP A 94 -14.79 8.03 12.72
CA TRP A 94 -14.67 6.61 13.08
C TRP A 94 -13.49 6.49 14.05
#